data_AF-A0A7J2MBJ4-F1
#
_entry.id   AF-A0A7J2MBJ4-F1
#
_cell.length_a   1.000
_cell.length_b   1.000
_cell.length_c   1.000
_cell.angle_alpha   90.00
_cell.angle_beta   90.00
_cell.angle_gamma   90.00
#
_symmetry.space_group_name_H-M   'P 1'
#
loop_
_entity.id
_entity.type
_entity.pdbx_description
1 polymer ?
#
loop_
_entity_poly.entity_id
_entity_poly.type
_entity_poly.pdbx_seq_one_letter_code
_entity_poly.pdbx_strand_id
1 'polypeptide(L)'
;GENIAAMKPYQVSNERFTVTVFPFERFRLMVVSGNEVIDDLSSEIQEFADAFGDVLVVDAHNAHRKGYEVTREDINTLKLLVEKAARIESEKSVLSCSFTKKQVHAANICDYLALLLLDYGDVKYALFMIDSNNIRKGFRLKIERFLREKGFQPVVISTDNHLKTGLPPKLEYYPAGEDKSDHQAVFSFLQSVDFARMEDTGTVTYTKREVELNVIGNTFLENLERATVKLGKKGIYVFILVLALQLVAAVGLTVFAI
;
A
#
# COMPACT_ATOMS: atom_id res chain seq x y z
N GLY A 1 27.73 0.51 0.44
CA GLY A 1 27.09 0.31 1.74
C GLY A 1 27.92 -0.62 2.59
N GLU A 2 27.53 -0.78 3.84
CA GLU A 2 28.17 -1.71 4.76
C GLU A 2 27.45 -3.06 4.70
N ASN A 3 28.20 -4.15 4.86
CA ASN A 3 27.61 -5.47 5.02
C ASN A 3 26.99 -5.57 6.41
N ILE A 4 25.74 -5.98 6.46
CA ILE A 4 24.97 -6.14 7.69
C ILE A 4 24.44 -7.56 7.79
N ALA A 5 24.35 -8.10 8.99
CA ALA A 5 23.74 -9.41 9.17
C ALA A 5 22.21 -9.32 9.10
N ALA A 6 21.61 -10.31 8.44
CA ALA A 6 20.18 -10.56 8.53
C ALA A 6 19.85 -11.16 9.91
N MET A 7 18.68 -10.80 10.43
CA MET A 7 18.18 -11.27 11.71
C MET A 7 16.88 -12.05 11.47
N LYS A 8 16.51 -12.96 12.38
CA LYS A 8 15.29 -13.78 12.21
C LYS A 8 14.04 -12.89 12.12
N PRO A 9 13.20 -13.04 11.08
CA PRO A 9 11.95 -12.29 11.00
C PRO A 9 10.96 -12.76 12.06
N TYR A 10 10.02 -11.89 12.39
CA TYR A 10 8.95 -12.18 13.33
C TYR A 10 7.69 -11.40 12.96
N GLN A 11 6.57 -11.78 13.58
CA GLN A 11 5.28 -11.12 13.40
C GLN A 11 4.73 -10.64 14.73
N VAL A 12 4.17 -9.44 14.72
CA VAL A 12 3.37 -8.90 15.83
C VAL A 12 2.01 -8.55 15.29
N SER A 13 0.96 -9.13 15.87
CA SER A 13 -0.41 -8.93 15.42
C SER A 13 -1.33 -8.52 16.57
N ASN A 14 -2.43 -7.89 16.19
CA ASN A 14 -3.63 -7.78 17.02
C ASN A 14 -4.84 -8.19 16.17
N GLU A 15 -6.06 -7.78 16.56
CA GLU A 15 -7.27 -8.11 15.81
C GLU A 15 -7.34 -7.40 14.44
N ARG A 16 -6.81 -6.18 14.33
CA ARG A 16 -6.96 -5.32 13.14
C ARG A 16 -5.80 -5.42 12.16
N PHE A 17 -4.57 -5.53 12.65
CA PHE A 17 -3.36 -5.46 11.84
C PHE A 17 -2.33 -6.53 12.24
N THR A 18 -1.49 -6.87 11.27
CA THR A 18 -0.29 -7.69 11.46
C THR A 18 0.90 -6.93 10.90
N VAL A 19 1.93 -6.75 11.74
CA VAL A 19 3.23 -6.21 11.33
C VAL A 19 4.20 -7.38 11.18
N THR A 20 4.66 -7.62 9.96
CA THR A 20 5.76 -8.56 9.70
C THR A 20 7.06 -7.78 9.66
N VAL A 21 8.01 -8.13 10.54
CA VAL A 21 9.29 -7.46 10.64
C VAL A 21 10.36 -8.32 10.00
N PHE A 22 11.12 -7.71 9.10
CA PHE A 22 12.39 -8.24 8.58
C PHE A 22 13.53 -7.41 9.18
N PRO A 23 14.08 -7.85 10.32
CA PRO A 23 15.15 -7.14 11.00
C PRO A 23 16.51 -7.45 10.39
N PHE A 24 17.38 -6.45 10.45
CA PHE A 24 18.81 -6.53 10.20
C PHE A 24 19.55 -5.79 11.33
N GLU A 25 20.87 -5.93 11.44
CA GLU A 25 21.65 -5.34 12.55
C GLU A 25 21.42 -3.83 12.75
N ARG A 26 21.26 -3.08 11.66
CA ARG A 26 21.12 -1.61 11.69
C ARG A 26 19.76 -1.09 11.22
N PHE A 27 18.94 -1.94 10.63
CA PHE A 27 17.75 -1.53 9.88
C PHE A 27 16.61 -2.52 10.10
N ARG A 28 15.37 -2.04 10.19
CA ARG A 28 14.18 -2.90 10.25
C ARG A 28 13.21 -2.51 9.14
N LEU A 29 12.82 -3.48 8.32
CA LEU A 29 11.68 -3.34 7.43
C LEU A 29 10.43 -3.88 8.14
N MET A 30 9.40 -3.04 8.28
CA MET A 30 8.13 -3.39 8.92
C MET A 30 7.00 -3.31 7.90
N VAL A 31 6.49 -4.46 7.46
CA VAL A 31 5.36 -4.53 6.54
C VAL A 31 4.07 -4.63 7.33
N VAL A 32 3.19 -3.64 7.17
CA VAL A 32 1.89 -3.56 7.83
C VAL A 32 0.83 -4.15 6.90
N SER A 33 0.10 -5.15 7.38
CA SER A 33 -1.03 -5.77 6.69
C SER A 33 -2.32 -5.58 7.48
N GLY A 34 -3.41 -5.23 6.80
CA GLY A 34 -4.75 -5.25 7.40
C GLY A 34 -5.28 -6.67 7.53
N ASN A 35 -5.66 -7.09 8.72
CA ASN A 35 -6.26 -8.41 8.91
C ASN A 35 -7.63 -8.47 8.23
N GLU A 36 -8.42 -7.40 8.39
CA GLU A 36 -9.77 -7.26 7.82
C GLU A 36 -9.88 -6.17 6.74
N VAL A 37 -9.20 -5.05 6.97
CA VAL A 37 -9.20 -3.90 6.09
C VAL A 37 -7.94 -3.06 6.35
N ILE A 38 -7.39 -2.45 5.31
CA ILE A 38 -6.36 -1.42 5.38
C ILE A 38 -6.51 -0.50 4.17
N ASP A 39 -6.09 0.75 4.35
CA ASP A 39 -5.96 1.77 3.33
C ASP A 39 -4.78 2.67 3.71
N ASP A 40 -4.53 3.73 2.93
CA ASP A 40 -3.37 4.61 3.05
C ASP A 40 -2.96 4.95 4.49
N LEU A 41 -1.76 4.52 4.87
CA LEU A 41 -1.16 4.91 6.15
C LEU A 41 -0.62 6.34 6.12
N SER A 42 -0.98 7.11 7.16
CA SER A 42 -0.43 8.44 7.43
C SER A 42 1.09 8.42 7.67
N SER A 43 1.80 9.47 7.22
CA SER A 43 3.23 9.68 7.51
C SER A 43 3.54 9.68 9.00
N GLU A 44 2.55 10.00 9.84
CA GLU A 44 2.62 9.98 11.30
C GLU A 44 3.08 8.61 11.86
N ILE A 45 2.81 7.51 11.15
CA ILE A 45 3.27 6.18 11.55
C ILE A 45 4.77 6.02 11.32
N GLN A 46 5.29 6.48 10.17
CA GLN A 46 6.72 6.44 9.87
C GLN A 46 7.49 7.39 10.80
N GLU A 47 7.00 8.62 11.00
CA GLU A 47 7.59 9.60 11.92
C GLU A 47 7.68 9.05 13.36
N PHE A 48 6.66 8.30 13.80
CA PHE A 48 6.69 7.62 15.10
C PHE A 48 7.71 6.46 15.13
N ALA A 49 7.81 5.69 14.04
CA ALA A 49 8.75 4.57 13.93
C ALA A 49 10.22 5.02 13.95
N ASP A 50 10.51 6.22 13.40
CA ASP A 50 11.86 6.80 13.38
C ASP A 50 12.46 7.02 14.78
N ALA A 51 11.60 7.17 15.80
CA ALA A 51 12.04 7.28 17.20
C ALA A 51 12.71 5.99 17.73
N PHE A 52 12.54 4.86 17.04
CA PHE A 52 13.11 3.56 17.41
C PHE A 52 14.34 3.17 16.57
N GLY A 53 14.89 4.12 15.81
CA GLY A 53 16.07 3.94 14.97
C GLY A 53 15.72 3.87 13.48
N ASP A 54 16.60 3.25 12.68
CA ASP A 54 16.38 3.11 11.24
C ASP A 54 15.31 2.04 10.97
N VAL A 55 14.06 2.49 10.86
CA VAL A 55 12.88 1.66 10.55
C VAL A 55 12.26 2.15 9.24
N LEU A 56 11.89 1.22 8.35
CA LEU A 56 11.06 1.53 7.19
C LEU A 56 9.72 0.82 7.37
N VAL A 57 8.66 1.60 7.51
CA VAL A 57 7.29 1.10 7.54
C VAL A 57 6.76 1.05 6.11
N VAL A 58 6.18 -0.09 5.74
CA VAL A 58 5.58 -0.32 4.43
C VAL A 58 4.12 -0.66 4.62
N ASP A 59 3.24 0.11 4.01
CA ASP A 59 1.83 -0.28 3.85
C ASP A 59 1.74 -1.37 2.77
N ALA A 60 1.08 -2.48 3.09
CA ALA A 60 0.90 -3.56 2.13
C ALA A 60 -0.27 -3.31 1.15
N HIS A 61 -1.18 -2.37 1.42
CA HIS A 61 -2.41 -2.10 0.64
C HIS A 61 -3.18 -3.39 0.26
N ASN A 62 -3.21 -4.36 1.18
CA ASN A 62 -3.54 -5.75 0.84
C ASN A 62 -4.92 -6.24 1.33
N ALA A 63 -5.74 -5.33 1.86
CA ALA A 63 -7.09 -5.64 2.34
C ALA A 63 -8.08 -4.53 1.97
N HIS A 64 -8.16 -4.21 0.68
CA HIS A 64 -9.01 -3.12 0.21
C HIS A 64 -10.49 -3.31 0.56
N ARG A 65 -11.14 -2.22 0.99
CA ARG A 65 -12.59 -2.11 1.17
C ARG A 65 -13.05 -0.71 0.77
N LYS A 66 -13.94 -0.63 -0.21
CA LYS A 66 -14.50 0.64 -0.70
C LYS A 66 -15.11 1.46 0.44
N GLY A 67 -14.71 2.73 0.55
CA GLY A 67 -15.25 3.69 1.51
C GLY A 67 -14.75 3.52 2.94
N TYR A 68 -13.73 2.68 3.16
CA TYR A 68 -13.00 2.67 4.41
C TYR A 68 -11.97 3.80 4.42
N GLU A 69 -11.80 4.46 5.56
CA GLU A 69 -10.74 5.45 5.79
C GLU A 69 -10.05 5.10 7.10
N VAL A 70 -8.73 5.26 7.13
CA VAL A 70 -7.93 5.02 8.34
C VAL A 70 -8.31 6.02 9.42
N THR A 71 -8.78 5.51 10.57
CA THR A 71 -9.23 6.35 11.68
C THR A 71 -8.09 6.72 12.64
N ARG A 72 -8.33 7.67 13.55
CA ARG A 72 -7.37 7.97 14.64
C ARG A 72 -7.14 6.77 15.56
N GLU A 73 -8.14 5.92 15.76
CA GLU A 73 -8.01 4.69 16.54
C GLU A 73 -7.09 3.69 15.83
N ASP A 74 -7.19 3.58 14.50
CA ASP A 74 -6.27 2.78 13.68
C ASP A 74 -4.82 3.23 13.84
N ILE A 75 -4.59 4.54 13.74
CA ILE A 75 -3.26 5.13 13.89
C ILE A 75 -2.68 4.80 15.27
N ASN A 76 -3.44 5.00 16.34
CA ASN A 76 -2.99 4.69 17.71
C ASN A 76 -2.70 3.20 17.87
N THR A 77 -3.56 2.35 17.31
CA THR A 77 -3.40 0.89 17.33
C THR A 77 -2.13 0.45 16.60
N LEU A 78 -1.85 1.04 15.44
CA LEU A 78 -0.64 0.78 14.66
C LEU A 78 0.62 1.27 15.38
N LYS A 79 0.59 2.45 16.02
CA LYS A 79 1.71 2.94 16.83
C LYS A 79 2.06 1.96 17.96
N LEU A 80 1.08 1.43 18.67
CA LEU A 80 1.31 0.42 19.71
C LEU A 80 1.93 -0.87 19.14
N LEU A 81 1.48 -1.30 17.96
CA LEU A 81 2.08 -2.47 17.28
C LEU A 81 3.52 -2.20 16.84
N VAL A 82 3.79 -1.02 16.27
CA VAL A 82 5.13 -0.59 15.86
C VAL A 82 6.07 -0.52 17.06
N GLU A 83 5.64 0.09 18.16
CA GLU A 83 6.42 0.15 19.41
C GLU A 83 6.73 -1.26 19.93
N LYS A 84 5.71 -2.13 19.98
CA LYS A 84 5.90 -3.53 20.40
C LYS A 84 6.86 -4.26 19.49
N ALA A 85 6.72 -4.09 18.17
CA ALA A 85 7.58 -4.70 17.16
C ALA A 85 9.03 -4.20 17.24
N ALA A 86 9.24 -2.90 17.50
CA ALA A 86 10.56 -2.29 17.58
C ALA A 86 11.36 -2.76 18.81
N ARG A 87 10.69 -3.09 19.91
CA ARG A 87 11.31 -3.54 21.16
C ARG A 87 11.71 -5.02 21.17
N ILE A 88 11.34 -5.78 20.16
CA ILE A 88 11.71 -7.19 20.06
C ILE A 88 13.16 -7.28 19.57
N GLU A 89 14.00 -7.95 20.36
CA GLU A 89 15.32 -8.37 19.94
C GLU A 89 15.21 -9.66 19.13
N SER A 90 15.98 -9.75 18.06
CA SER A 90 16.03 -10.92 17.18
C SER A 90 17.46 -11.48 17.15
N GLU A 91 17.59 -12.72 16.72
CA GLU A 91 18.87 -13.41 16.60
C GLU A 91 19.39 -13.32 15.17
N LYS A 92 20.72 -13.35 15.02
CA LYS A 92 21.35 -13.42 13.70
C LYS A 92 20.92 -14.69 12.99
N SER A 93 20.68 -14.59 11.68
CA SER A 93 20.35 -15.74 10.85
C SER A 93 21.04 -15.68 9.51
N VAL A 94 21.31 -16.86 8.98
CA VAL A 94 21.84 -17.07 7.65
C VAL A 94 20.68 -16.93 6.67
N LEU A 95 20.78 -15.95 5.76
CA LEU A 95 19.74 -15.65 4.79
C LEU A 95 20.12 -16.20 3.42
N SER A 96 19.30 -17.10 2.88
CA SER A 96 19.30 -17.44 1.44
C SER A 96 18.07 -16.86 0.78
N CYS A 97 18.15 -16.48 -0.49
CA CYS A 97 17.02 -15.87 -1.17
C CYS A 97 16.88 -16.32 -2.62
N SER A 98 15.70 -16.09 -3.19
CA SER A 98 15.43 -16.31 -4.61
C SER A 98 14.45 -15.26 -5.07
N PHE A 99 14.74 -14.63 -6.20
CA PHE A 99 13.89 -13.59 -6.76
C PHE A 99 13.40 -13.99 -8.14
N THR A 100 12.09 -13.95 -8.34
CA THR A 100 11.46 -14.16 -9.64
C THR A 100 10.54 -13.00 -9.94
N LYS A 101 10.67 -12.42 -11.14
CA LYS A 101 9.80 -11.34 -11.63
C LYS A 101 9.30 -11.68 -13.03
N LYS A 102 8.03 -11.37 -13.30
CA LYS A 102 7.42 -11.57 -14.61
C LYS A 102 6.50 -10.41 -14.95
N GLN A 103 6.60 -9.92 -16.18
CA GLN A 103 5.60 -9.00 -16.72
C GLN A 103 4.31 -9.76 -17.01
N VAL A 104 3.18 -9.22 -16.60
CA VAL A 104 1.86 -9.80 -16.82
C VAL A 104 0.89 -8.75 -17.33
N HIS A 105 -0.11 -9.20 -18.08
CA HIS A 105 -1.22 -8.36 -18.49
C HIS A 105 -2.51 -8.93 -17.93
N ALA A 106 -3.11 -8.22 -16.98
CA ALA A 106 -4.41 -8.51 -16.41
C ALA A 106 -5.21 -7.20 -16.27
N ALA A 107 -6.48 -7.30 -15.90
CA ALA A 107 -7.36 -6.14 -15.79
C ALA A 107 -6.85 -5.13 -14.76
N ASN A 108 -6.48 -5.58 -13.56
CA ASN A 108 -6.17 -4.69 -12.43
C ASN A 108 -4.71 -4.74 -11.96
N ILE A 109 -3.88 -5.57 -12.62
CA ILE A 109 -2.43 -5.63 -12.40
C ILE A 109 -1.76 -4.79 -13.48
N CYS A 110 -0.99 -3.77 -13.11
CA CYS A 110 -0.35 -2.81 -14.01
C CYS A 110 0.64 -3.50 -14.94
N ASP A 111 1.82 -3.88 -14.44
CA ASP A 111 2.85 -4.51 -15.28
C ASP A 111 3.45 -5.79 -14.70
N TYR A 112 3.73 -5.86 -13.40
CA TYR A 112 4.60 -6.93 -12.86
C TYR A 112 4.02 -7.71 -11.70
N LEU A 113 4.38 -8.99 -11.68
CA LEU A 113 4.40 -9.81 -10.48
C LEU A 113 5.84 -10.07 -10.08
N ALA A 114 6.15 -9.92 -8.80
CA ALA A 114 7.46 -10.24 -8.27
C ALA A 114 7.35 -11.03 -6.98
N LEU A 115 8.15 -12.07 -6.85
CA LEU A 115 8.21 -12.94 -5.70
C LEU A 115 9.64 -13.02 -5.20
N LEU A 116 9.84 -12.64 -3.95
CA LEU A 116 11.07 -12.82 -3.21
C LEU A 116 10.85 -13.90 -2.17
N LEU A 117 11.53 -15.03 -2.34
CA LEU A 117 11.61 -16.08 -1.35
C LEU A 117 12.80 -15.81 -0.44
N LEU A 118 12.60 -15.92 0.87
CA LEU A 118 13.62 -15.73 1.89
C LEU A 118 13.64 -16.98 2.78
N ASP A 119 14.81 -17.57 2.96
CA ASP A 119 15.03 -18.73 3.82
C ASP A 119 16.00 -18.35 4.94
N TYR A 120 15.51 -18.40 6.17
CA TYR A 120 16.26 -18.12 7.40
C TYR A 120 16.62 -19.41 8.16
N GLY A 121 16.53 -20.57 7.50
CA GLY A 121 16.83 -21.90 8.03
C GLY A 121 15.60 -22.58 8.66
N ASP A 122 15.13 -22.05 9.80
CA ASP A 122 13.97 -22.59 10.53
C ASP A 122 12.63 -22.01 10.03
N VAL A 123 12.67 -20.81 9.44
CA VAL A 123 11.50 -20.13 8.90
C VAL A 123 11.76 -19.61 7.48
N LYS A 124 10.74 -19.73 6.63
CA LYS A 124 10.78 -19.25 5.26
C LYS A 124 9.67 -18.24 5.01
N TYR A 125 9.96 -17.18 4.28
CA TYR A 125 9.01 -16.13 3.92
C TYR A 125 8.90 -15.99 2.41
N ALA A 126 7.70 -15.69 1.93
CA ALA A 126 7.41 -15.38 0.54
C ALA A 126 6.82 -13.97 0.46
N LEU A 127 7.66 -12.99 0.08
CA LEU A 127 7.23 -11.62 -0.15
C LEU A 127 6.76 -11.53 -1.60
N PHE A 128 5.44 -11.45 -1.78
CA PHE A 128 4.82 -11.44 -3.09
C PHE A 128 4.22 -10.07 -3.39
N MET A 129 4.85 -9.37 -4.32
CA MET A 129 4.44 -8.05 -4.79
C MET A 129 3.56 -8.19 -6.04
N ILE A 130 2.39 -7.58 -5.98
CA ILE A 130 1.49 -7.39 -7.13
C ILE A 130 1.54 -5.91 -7.49
N ASP A 131 1.98 -5.60 -8.70
CA ASP A 131 1.98 -4.23 -9.21
C ASP A 131 0.56 -3.79 -9.54
N SER A 132 -0.14 -3.22 -8.56
CA SER A 132 -1.54 -2.82 -8.62
C SER A 132 -1.79 -1.65 -7.67
N ASN A 133 -2.99 -1.08 -7.71
CA ASN A 133 -3.43 -0.09 -6.73
C ASN A 133 -3.56 -0.78 -5.34
N ASN A 134 -4.65 -1.52 -5.11
CA ASN A 134 -4.81 -2.31 -3.89
C ASN A 134 -5.13 -3.77 -4.20
N ILE A 135 -5.14 -4.63 -3.17
CA ILE A 135 -5.48 -6.06 -3.31
C ILE A 135 -6.75 -6.37 -2.52
N ARG A 136 -7.67 -7.12 -3.13
CA ARG A 136 -8.87 -7.61 -2.44
C ARG A 136 -8.48 -8.68 -1.42
N LYS A 137 -8.93 -8.53 -0.16
CA LYS A 137 -8.66 -9.49 0.93
C LYS A 137 -8.89 -10.95 0.52
N GLY A 138 -10.04 -11.24 -0.08
CA GLY A 138 -10.39 -12.61 -0.50
C GLY A 138 -9.42 -13.21 -1.54
N PHE A 139 -8.81 -12.37 -2.38
CA PHE A 139 -7.78 -12.80 -3.31
C PHE A 139 -6.45 -13.02 -2.60
N ARG A 140 -6.05 -12.08 -1.73
CA ARG A 140 -4.88 -12.22 -0.86
C ARG A 140 -4.87 -13.54 -0.09
N LEU A 141 -5.98 -13.88 0.56
CA LEU A 141 -6.09 -15.11 1.35
C LEU A 141 -5.88 -16.39 0.52
N LYS A 142 -6.31 -16.40 -0.74
CA LYS A 142 -6.07 -17.54 -1.64
C LYS A 142 -4.58 -17.69 -1.98
N ILE A 143 -3.91 -16.58 -2.22
CA ILE A 143 -2.47 -16.54 -2.49
C ILE A 143 -1.68 -16.97 -1.24
N GLU A 144 -2.02 -16.41 -0.08
CA GLU A 144 -1.41 -16.77 1.20
C GLU A 144 -1.53 -18.26 1.49
N ARG A 145 -2.72 -18.83 1.27
CA ARG A 145 -2.94 -20.28 1.41
C ARG A 145 -2.02 -21.07 0.48
N PHE A 146 -1.94 -20.69 -0.80
CA PHE A 146 -1.06 -21.37 -1.76
C PHE A 146 0.40 -21.32 -1.31
N LEU A 147 0.90 -20.17 -0.85
CA LEU A 147 2.28 -20.01 -0.38
C LEU A 147 2.56 -20.80 0.92
N ARG A 148 1.59 -20.86 1.84
CA ARG A 148 1.67 -21.71 3.04
C ARG A 148 1.72 -23.19 2.69
N GLU A 149 0.94 -23.65 1.71
CA GLU A 149 1.00 -25.01 1.19
C GLU A 149 2.37 -25.35 0.56
N LYS A 150 3.15 -24.33 0.15
CA LYS A 150 4.54 -24.47 -0.29
C LYS A 150 5.57 -24.35 0.85
N GLY A 151 5.13 -24.18 2.10
CA GLY A 151 6.02 -24.09 3.27
C GLY A 151 6.55 -22.69 3.57
N PHE A 152 5.94 -21.64 3.00
CA PHE A 152 6.36 -20.24 3.22
C PHE A 152 5.33 -19.45 4.03
N GLN A 153 5.81 -18.59 4.92
CA GLN A 153 5.01 -17.54 5.54
C GLN A 153 4.78 -16.41 4.52
N PRO A 154 3.54 -16.12 4.13
CA PRO A 154 3.27 -15.19 3.05
C PRO A 154 3.24 -13.74 3.55
N VAL A 155 3.78 -12.84 2.74
CA VAL A 155 3.62 -11.39 2.86
C VAL A 155 3.24 -10.86 1.49
N VAL A 156 1.96 -10.58 1.28
CA VAL A 156 1.45 -10.12 -0.01
C VAL A 156 1.28 -8.61 0.01
N ILE A 157 1.88 -7.90 -0.94
CA ILE A 157 2.00 -6.43 -0.95
C ILE A 157 1.55 -5.90 -2.31
N SER A 158 0.85 -4.77 -2.32
CA SER A 158 0.61 -3.95 -3.52
C SER A 158 1.65 -2.85 -3.63
N THR A 159 1.97 -2.41 -4.84
CA THR A 159 2.83 -1.23 -5.07
C THR A 159 2.12 0.10 -4.95
N ASP A 160 0.79 0.09 -4.77
CA ASP A 160 -0.07 1.27 -4.83
C ASP A 160 0.04 2.04 -6.16
N ASN A 161 0.14 1.28 -7.26
CA ASN A 161 0.27 1.84 -8.59
C ASN A 161 -1.10 2.21 -9.16
N HIS A 162 -1.28 3.50 -9.44
CA HIS A 162 -2.51 4.04 -10.02
C HIS A 162 -2.56 4.08 -11.55
N LEU A 163 -1.60 3.50 -12.29
CA LEU A 163 -1.58 3.57 -13.76
C LEU A 163 -2.91 3.12 -14.40
N LYS A 164 -3.49 2.03 -13.91
CA LYS A 164 -4.76 1.48 -14.42
C LYS A 164 -6.01 2.04 -13.71
N THR A 165 -5.82 2.79 -12.62
CA THR A 165 -6.92 3.35 -11.81
C THR A 165 -7.00 4.88 -11.87
N GLY A 166 -6.04 5.55 -12.51
CA GLY A 166 -5.86 7.00 -12.48
C GLY A 166 -6.42 7.78 -13.66
N LEU A 167 -6.85 7.12 -14.74
CA LEU A 167 -7.35 7.79 -15.96
C LEU A 167 -8.44 6.96 -16.66
N PRO A 168 -9.68 7.46 -16.90
CA PRO A 168 -10.30 8.76 -16.58
C PRO A 168 -11.18 8.74 -15.29
N PRO A 169 -11.60 9.92 -14.76
CA PRO A 169 -12.31 10.10 -13.47
C PRO A 169 -13.71 9.48 -13.34
N LYS A 170 -14.11 8.59 -14.26
CA LYS A 170 -15.42 7.91 -14.27
C LYS A 170 -15.33 6.38 -14.20
N LEU A 171 -14.12 5.80 -14.25
CA LEU A 171 -13.97 4.38 -13.95
C LEU A 171 -13.85 4.20 -12.44
N GLU A 172 -14.75 3.40 -11.88
CA GLU A 172 -14.51 2.81 -10.56
C GLU A 172 -13.16 2.09 -10.60
N TYR A 173 -12.31 2.35 -9.63
CA TYR A 173 -11.07 1.60 -9.49
C TYR A 173 -11.40 0.24 -8.88
N TYR A 174 -10.81 -0.82 -9.43
CA TYR A 174 -10.97 -2.17 -8.92
C TYR A 174 -9.63 -2.68 -8.39
N PRO A 175 -9.61 -3.26 -7.18
CA PRO A 175 -8.39 -3.85 -6.63
C PRO A 175 -8.01 -5.12 -7.40
N ALA A 176 -6.74 -5.49 -7.34
CA ALA A 176 -6.28 -6.79 -7.83
C ALA A 176 -7.10 -7.92 -7.20
N GLY A 177 -7.57 -8.82 -8.05
CA GLY A 177 -8.39 -9.96 -7.68
C GLY A 177 -9.89 -9.74 -7.82
N GLU A 178 -10.34 -8.58 -8.30
CA GLU A 178 -11.72 -8.35 -8.69
C GLU A 178 -12.06 -9.05 -10.02
N ASP A 179 -11.11 -9.10 -10.96
CA ASP A 179 -11.31 -9.72 -12.27
C ASP A 179 -10.69 -11.12 -12.35
N LYS A 180 -11.30 -12.00 -13.16
CA LYS A 180 -10.81 -13.38 -13.34
C LYS A 180 -9.41 -13.44 -13.96
N SER A 181 -9.05 -12.50 -14.83
CA SER A 181 -7.72 -12.44 -15.45
C SER A 181 -6.62 -12.20 -14.41
N ASP A 182 -6.89 -11.47 -13.32
CA ASP A 182 -5.94 -11.27 -12.22
C ASP A 182 -5.61 -12.61 -11.53
N HIS A 183 -6.63 -13.41 -11.25
CA HIS A 183 -6.46 -14.74 -10.64
C HIS A 183 -5.65 -15.64 -11.58
N GLN A 184 -5.99 -15.65 -12.87
CA GLN A 184 -5.26 -16.47 -13.85
C GLN A 184 -3.79 -16.05 -13.96
N ALA A 185 -3.52 -14.75 -14.05
CA ALA A 185 -2.15 -14.22 -14.15
C ALA A 185 -1.31 -14.60 -12.92
N VAL A 186 -1.84 -14.37 -11.72
CA VAL A 186 -1.15 -14.66 -10.46
C VAL A 186 -0.90 -16.15 -10.28
N PHE A 187 -1.92 -17.00 -10.42
CA PHE A 187 -1.73 -18.43 -10.18
C PHE A 187 -0.90 -19.10 -11.27
N SER A 188 -0.97 -18.64 -12.53
CA SER A 188 -0.07 -19.12 -13.59
C SER A 188 1.39 -18.73 -13.29
N PHE A 189 1.63 -17.52 -12.78
CA PHE A 189 2.96 -17.10 -12.33
C PHE A 189 3.45 -17.95 -11.17
N LEU A 190 2.68 -18.06 -10.09
CA LEU A 190 3.05 -18.84 -8.90
C LEU A 190 3.28 -20.32 -9.22
N GLN A 191 2.49 -20.92 -10.11
CA GLN A 191 2.71 -22.31 -10.56
C GLN A 191 3.99 -22.50 -11.37
N SER A 192 4.49 -21.44 -12.01
CA SER A 192 5.74 -21.49 -12.79
C SER A 192 7.00 -21.31 -11.95
N VAL A 193 6.85 -20.93 -10.68
CA VAL A 193 8.00 -20.70 -9.77
C VAL A 193 8.50 -22.03 -9.21
N ASP A 194 9.82 -22.22 -9.26
CA ASP A 194 10.50 -23.27 -8.53
C ASP A 194 10.79 -22.82 -7.09
N PHE A 195 9.94 -23.24 -6.16
CA PHE A 195 10.06 -22.89 -4.73
C PHE A 195 11.21 -23.60 -4.01
N ALA A 196 11.85 -24.59 -4.62
CA ALA A 196 13.01 -25.27 -4.05
C ALA A 196 14.33 -24.56 -4.40
N ARG A 197 14.35 -23.75 -5.46
CA ARG A 197 15.54 -23.05 -5.92
C ARG A 197 15.81 -21.81 -5.07
N MET A 198 16.82 -21.90 -4.21
CA MET A 198 17.41 -20.78 -3.47
C MET A 198 18.81 -20.48 -4.00
N GLU A 199 19.19 -19.21 -4.02
CA GLU A 199 20.58 -18.80 -4.23
C GLU A 199 21.30 -18.81 -2.88
N ASP A 200 22.53 -19.32 -2.87
CA ASP A 200 23.36 -19.40 -1.68
C ASP A 200 23.56 -18.01 -1.05
N THR A 201 23.57 -17.98 0.27
CA THR A 201 23.82 -16.83 1.16
C THR A 201 24.19 -15.51 0.48
N GLY A 202 23.17 -14.72 0.19
CA GLY A 202 23.35 -13.36 -0.33
C GLY A 202 24.00 -12.47 0.73
N THR A 203 24.97 -11.65 0.32
CA THR A 203 25.49 -10.59 1.20
C THR A 203 24.46 -9.48 1.26
N VAL A 204 23.98 -9.13 2.45
CA VAL A 204 23.08 -7.98 2.64
C VAL A 204 23.91 -6.72 2.84
N THR A 205 23.70 -5.73 1.98
CA THR A 205 24.38 -4.43 2.06
C THR A 205 23.37 -3.32 2.31
N TYR A 206 23.63 -2.46 3.29
CA TYR A 206 22.78 -1.31 3.61
C TYR A 206 23.49 0.01 3.35
N THR A 207 22.75 0.97 2.80
CA THR A 207 23.20 2.35 2.60
C THR A 207 22.01 3.27 2.82
N LYS A 208 22.14 4.23 3.76
CA LYS A 208 21.22 5.35 3.91
C LYS A 208 21.85 6.58 3.25
N ARG A 209 21.07 7.30 2.46
CA ARG A 209 21.49 8.59 1.87
C ARG A 209 20.42 9.61 2.15
N GLU A 210 20.82 10.75 2.68
CA GLU A 210 19.94 11.91 2.77
C GLU A 210 19.88 12.56 1.39
N VAL A 211 18.65 12.84 0.94
CA VAL A 211 18.40 13.51 -0.33
C VAL A 211 17.50 14.70 -0.05
N GLU A 212 17.90 15.88 -0.53
CA GLU A 212 17.04 17.06 -0.53
C GLU A 212 16.24 17.07 -1.83
N LEU A 213 14.92 17.03 -1.70
CA LEU A 213 13.99 17.09 -2.82
C LEU A 213 13.07 18.30 -2.64
N ASN A 214 12.91 19.08 -3.71
CA ASN A 214 11.89 20.12 -3.75
C ASN A 214 10.54 19.46 -3.98
N VAL A 215 9.76 19.31 -2.90
CA VAL A 215 8.39 18.79 -2.96
C VAL A 215 7.38 19.94 -2.95
N ILE A 216 6.21 19.69 -3.52
CA ILE A 216 5.06 20.58 -3.35
C ILE A 216 4.61 20.46 -1.89
N GLY A 217 4.92 21.47 -1.08
CA GLY A 217 4.58 21.46 0.34
C GLY A 217 3.07 21.58 0.61
N ASN A 218 2.63 21.12 1.78
CA ASN A 218 1.23 21.19 2.22
C ASN A 218 0.64 22.59 2.10
N THR A 219 1.42 23.64 2.36
CA THR A 219 0.95 25.02 2.22
C THR A 219 0.48 25.35 0.80
N PHE A 220 1.14 24.82 -0.23
CA PHE A 220 0.70 25.00 -1.62
C PHE A 220 -0.61 24.25 -1.89
N LEU A 221 -0.71 23.00 -1.44
CA LEU A 221 -1.92 22.18 -1.62
C LEU A 221 -3.13 22.79 -0.87
N GLU A 222 -2.95 23.18 0.38
CA GLU A 222 -3.98 23.86 1.17
C GLU A 222 -4.40 25.20 0.55
N ASN A 223 -3.46 25.95 -0.02
CA ASN A 223 -3.78 27.20 -0.70
C ASN A 223 -4.54 26.95 -2.01
N LEU A 224 -4.19 25.90 -2.75
CA LEU A 224 -4.90 25.49 -3.95
C LEU A 224 -6.31 25.02 -3.61
N GLU A 225 -6.48 24.21 -2.57
CA GLU A 225 -7.78 23.74 -2.08
C GLU A 225 -8.64 24.93 -1.64
N ARG A 226 -8.09 25.84 -0.81
CA ARG A 226 -8.77 27.07 -0.40
C ARG A 226 -9.18 27.93 -1.60
N ALA A 227 -8.31 28.08 -2.60
CA ALA A 227 -8.61 28.82 -3.81
C ALA A 227 -9.74 28.15 -4.60
N THR A 228 -9.69 26.82 -4.75
CA THR A 228 -10.71 26.02 -5.46
C THR A 228 -12.06 26.11 -4.78
N VAL A 229 -12.12 25.98 -3.44
CA VAL A 229 -13.35 26.15 -2.65
C VAL A 229 -13.90 27.58 -2.79
N LYS A 230 -13.02 28.59 -2.76
CA LYS A 230 -13.41 30.00 -2.90
C LYS A 230 -13.97 30.30 -4.30
N LEU A 231 -13.35 29.77 -5.35
CA LEU A 231 -13.82 29.88 -6.73
C LEU A 231 -15.15 29.14 -6.92
N GLY A 232 -15.26 27.92 -6.39
CA GLY A 232 -16.51 27.14 -6.42
C GLY A 232 -17.66 27.87 -5.74
N LYS A 233 -17.45 28.41 -4.54
CA LYS A 233 -18.46 29.24 -3.84
C LYS A 233 -18.88 30.45 -4.66
N LYS A 234 -17.93 31.19 -5.26
CA LYS A 234 -18.25 32.32 -6.15
C LYS A 234 -19.06 31.87 -7.37
N GLY A 235 -18.71 30.74 -7.97
CA GLY A 235 -19.45 30.14 -9.08
C GLY A 235 -20.90 29.84 -8.73
N ILE A 236 -21.15 29.28 -7.54
CA ILE A 236 -22.51 29.02 -7.03
C ILE A 236 -23.30 30.33 -6.86
N TYR A 237 -22.70 31.39 -6.31
CA TYR A 237 -23.37 32.68 -6.18
C TYR A 237 -23.74 33.28 -7.54
N VAL A 238 -22.84 33.22 -8.53
CA VAL A 238 -23.12 33.68 -9.88
C VAL A 238 -24.23 32.85 -10.52
N PHE A 239 -24.22 31.52 -10.33
CA PHE A 239 -25.26 30.63 -10.84
C PHE A 239 -26.64 30.97 -10.24
N ILE A 240 -26.73 31.15 -8.93
CA ILE A 240 -27.97 31.56 -8.25
C ILE A 240 -28.45 32.93 -8.74
N LEU A 241 -27.52 33.89 -8.93
CA LEU A 241 -27.85 35.21 -9.46
C LEU A 241 -28.44 35.11 -10.88
N VAL A 242 -27.83 34.30 -11.75
CA VAL A 242 -28.33 34.07 -13.12
C VAL A 242 -29.72 33.44 -13.08
N LEU A 243 -29.96 32.44 -12.23
CA LEU A 243 -31.28 31.83 -12.05
C LEU A 243 -32.32 32.85 -11.55
N ALA A 244 -31.96 33.70 -10.59
CA ALA A 244 -32.85 34.75 -10.09
C ALA A 244 -33.18 35.78 -11.17
N LEU A 245 -32.19 36.21 -11.96
CA LEU A 245 -32.40 37.12 -13.09
C LEU A 245 -33.29 36.50 -14.17
N GLN A 246 -33.10 35.21 -14.47
CA GLN A 246 -33.96 34.48 -15.40
C GLN A 246 -35.40 34.40 -14.89
N LEU A 247 -35.60 34.16 -13.60
CA LEU A 247 -36.93 34.13 -12.98
C LEU A 247 -37.61 35.50 -13.05
N VAL A 248 -36.89 36.58 -12.72
CA VAL A 248 -37.40 37.95 -12.80
C VAL A 248 -37.76 38.32 -14.25
N ALA A 249 -36.91 37.97 -15.21
CA ALA A 249 -37.19 38.20 -16.63
C ALA A 249 -38.42 37.42 -17.11
N ALA A 250 -38.57 36.16 -16.69
CA ALA A 250 -39.73 35.35 -17.03
C ALA A 250 -41.02 35.95 -16.46
N VAL A 251 -41.05 36.33 -15.18
CA VAL A 251 -42.19 37.01 -14.55
C VAL A 251 -42.49 38.34 -15.23
N GLY A 252 -41.47 39.16 -15.50
CA GLY A 252 -41.62 40.43 -16.21
C GLY A 252 -42.26 40.25 -17.59
N LEU A 253 -41.73 39.33 -18.40
CA LEU A 253 -42.32 39.01 -19.71
C LEU A 253 -43.77 38.51 -19.61
N THR A 254 -44.12 37.81 -18.54
CA THR A 254 -45.49 37.30 -18.32
C THR A 254 -46.44 38.44 -17.92
N VAL A 255 -45.98 39.40 -17.14
CA VAL A 255 -46.76 40.59 -16.72
C VAL A 255 -46.96 41.59 -17.87
N PHE A 256 -45.98 41.73 -18.77
CA PHE A 256 -46.09 42.62 -19.94
C PHE A 256 -46.76 41.97 -21.17
N ALA A 257 -47.04 40.67 -21.14
CA ALA A 257 -47.72 39.93 -22.22
C ALA A 257 -49.23 39.71 -21.94
N ILE A 258 -49.76 40.25 -20.84
CA ILE A 258 -51.20 40.34 -20.50
C ILE A 258 -51.63 41.80 -20.71
#